data_AF-A0A841JAS8-F1
#
_entry.id   AF-A0A841JAS8-F1
#
_cell.length_a   1.000
_cell.length_b   1.000
_cell.length_c   1.000
_cell.angle_alpha   90.00
_cell.angle_beta   90.00
_cell.angle_gamma   90.00
#
_symmetry.space_group_name_H-M   'P 1'
#
loop_
_entity.id
_entity.type
_entity.pdbx_description
1 polymer ?
#
loop_
_entity_poly.entity_id
_entity_poly.type
_entity_poly.pdbx_seq_one_letter_code
_entity_poly.pdbx_strand_id
1 'polypeptide(L)'
;MRILDNILFIEFAEMELCDVPRRTILSWDNIKDPSDKRKVLIRYDKLKDKYQQAIIKKFGDPYLYCHNQLIKQYLRVDIKAIDFFSSVYRVADGSALKPERQREYVTCANWLNLLIELDNNWSNCKKFLGMAAKPELYDAVIKIFEAEVIDLPKTYQTIKRKIADYKEESYYCLPSKKFGNTNSKKVKDEENHALLIEMLSHPAQYDDTFVSIKYNKVAEQVGFKTITPVTVGNYRHKNAVIINGYRKGKEVWYDEAGKVIHQNRPSAPLLLINSDDNELDLYFQQVKINKKGHSVAHHYYRPTLYVVIDAFNDLILGYAIGDTNTQDLVKAAYLNAANYVKQMTGGRYFWHQIKTDRWGIDPKKKNDFSQWFSAQAEFTPTQLKNSRGKVIEQSFRGHWSSKLGYSAEGDHVIPWQTEHVFSWRTSAANAVSAF
;
A
#
# COMPACT_ATOMS: atom_id res chain seq x y z
N MET A 1 -22.74 12.91 37.73
CA MET A 1 -23.93 13.25 38.51
C MET A 1 -24.73 11.97 38.64
N ARG A 2 -25.57 11.82 39.66
CA ARG A 2 -26.35 10.60 39.88
C ARG A 2 -27.74 10.91 40.39
N ILE A 3 -28.72 10.12 39.98
CA ILE A 3 -30.08 10.17 40.52
C ILE A 3 -30.25 8.99 41.48
N LEU A 4 -30.59 9.29 42.73
CA LEU A 4 -30.90 8.29 43.77
C LEU A 4 -32.28 8.64 44.34
N ASP A 5 -33.21 7.68 44.35
CA ASP A 5 -34.59 7.87 44.83
C ASP A 5 -35.28 9.13 44.25
N ASN A 6 -35.07 9.37 42.95
CA ASN A 6 -35.60 10.53 42.23
C ASN A 6 -35.04 11.90 42.67
N ILE A 7 -33.95 11.90 43.46
CA ILE A 7 -33.23 13.10 43.90
C ILE A 7 -31.90 13.17 43.15
N LEU A 8 -31.57 14.34 42.60
CA LEU A 8 -30.32 14.58 41.89
C LEU A 8 -29.18 14.87 42.87
N PHE A 9 -28.10 14.11 42.72
CA PHE A 9 -26.84 14.29 43.42
C PHE A 9 -25.71 14.59 42.43
N ILE A 10 -24.77 15.43 42.84
CA ILE A 10 -23.60 15.80 42.04
C ILE A 10 -22.35 15.20 42.69
N GLU A 11 -21.48 14.62 41.88
CA GLU A 11 -20.22 14.07 42.38
C GLU A 11 -19.25 15.22 42.73
N PHE A 12 -18.46 15.04 43.79
CA PHE A 12 -17.48 16.04 44.23
C PHE A 12 -16.57 16.55 43.09
N ALA A 13 -16.10 15.64 42.23
CA ALA A 13 -15.25 15.98 41.08
C ALA A 13 -15.94 16.91 40.06
N GLU A 14 -17.25 16.81 39.88
CA GLU A 14 -18.00 17.65 38.95
C GLU A 14 -18.21 19.05 39.51
N MET A 15 -18.28 19.19 40.83
CA MET A 15 -18.31 20.50 41.50
C MET A 15 -16.96 21.22 41.41
N GLU A 16 -15.84 20.48 41.43
CA GLU A 16 -14.53 21.05 41.13
C GLU A 16 -14.45 21.58 39.71
N LEU A 17 -15.01 20.84 38.74
CA LEU A 17 -15.11 21.30 37.35
C LEU A 17 -15.95 22.57 37.24
N CYS A 18 -16.90 22.83 38.13
CA CYS A 18 -17.66 24.09 38.19
C CYS A 18 -16.93 25.26 38.88
N ASP A 19 -15.62 25.14 39.13
CA ASP A 19 -14.80 26.15 39.80
C ASP A 19 -15.26 26.47 41.23
N VAL A 20 -15.89 25.49 41.90
CA VAL A 20 -16.31 25.63 43.31
C VAL A 20 -15.14 25.26 44.24
N PRO A 21 -14.77 26.11 45.21
CA PRO A 21 -13.68 25.80 46.13
C PRO A 21 -13.93 24.54 46.96
N ARG A 22 -12.95 23.64 47.05
CA ARG A 22 -13.02 22.39 47.86
C ARG A 22 -13.57 22.59 49.27
N ARG A 23 -13.11 23.64 49.94
CA ARG A 23 -13.52 23.95 51.32
C ARG A 23 -15.02 24.24 51.42
N THR A 24 -15.59 24.86 50.39
CA THR A 24 -17.03 25.12 50.29
C THR A 24 -17.79 23.83 50.03
N ILE A 25 -17.29 22.97 49.14
CA ILE A 25 -17.92 21.69 48.82
C ILE A 25 -18.00 20.79 50.06
N LEU A 26 -16.91 20.70 50.84
CA LEU A 26 -16.84 19.90 52.06
C LEU A 26 -17.78 20.38 53.17
N SER A 27 -18.23 21.64 53.12
CA SER A 27 -19.12 22.22 54.14
C SER A 27 -20.61 21.89 53.95
N TRP A 28 -20.97 21.25 52.84
CA TRP A 28 -22.35 20.88 52.53
C TRP A 28 -22.74 19.50 53.07
N ASP A 29 -24.05 19.23 53.07
CA ASP A 29 -24.58 17.91 53.39
C ASP A 29 -24.15 16.91 52.30
N ASN A 30 -23.21 16.07 52.70
CA ASN A 30 -22.50 15.12 51.85
C ASN A 30 -22.93 13.70 52.21
N ILE A 31 -23.31 12.92 51.21
CA ILE A 31 -23.59 11.48 51.39
C ILE A 31 -22.51 10.69 50.64
N LYS A 32 -22.09 9.55 51.19
CA LYS A 32 -21.23 8.62 50.45
C LYS A 32 -22.07 7.82 49.46
N ASP A 33 -21.59 7.65 48.24
CA ASP A 33 -22.32 6.90 47.22
C ASP A 33 -22.59 5.44 47.69
N PRO A 34 -23.85 4.96 47.62
CA PRO A 34 -24.21 3.60 48.03
C PRO A 34 -23.49 2.49 47.25
N SER A 35 -23.12 2.74 45.97
CA SER A 35 -22.41 1.77 45.13
C SER A 35 -20.88 1.85 45.27
N ASP A 36 -20.34 3.04 45.54
CA ASP A 36 -18.89 3.25 45.74
C ASP A 36 -18.62 4.24 46.88
N LYS A 37 -18.37 3.71 48.09
CA LYS A 37 -18.18 4.49 49.32
C LYS A 37 -17.01 5.50 49.28
N ARG A 38 -16.17 5.48 48.24
CA ARG A 38 -15.09 6.46 48.01
C ARG A 38 -15.60 7.76 47.41
N LYS A 39 -16.75 7.74 46.75
CA LYS A 39 -17.34 8.91 46.10
C LYS A 39 -18.23 9.68 47.06
N VAL A 40 -18.10 11.00 47.02
CA VAL A 40 -18.92 11.94 47.79
C VAL A 40 -19.95 12.58 46.87
N LEU A 41 -21.22 12.50 47.28
CA LEU A 41 -22.40 12.99 46.58
C LEU A 41 -23.00 14.17 47.32
N ILE A 42 -23.32 15.23 46.60
CA ILE A 42 -23.91 16.47 47.13
C ILE A 42 -25.29 16.66 46.54
N ARG A 43 -26.29 16.91 47.40
CA ARG A 43 -27.69 17.05 46.96
C ARG A 43 -27.90 18.36 46.21
N TYR A 44 -28.37 18.30 44.96
CA TYR A 44 -28.53 19.47 44.08
C TYR A 44 -29.55 20.48 44.60
N ASP A 45 -30.70 20.01 45.10
CA ASP A 45 -31.81 20.87 45.57
C ASP A 45 -31.45 21.75 46.78
N LYS A 46 -30.40 21.38 47.51
CA LYS A 46 -29.94 22.11 48.71
C LYS A 46 -28.81 23.10 48.40
N LEU A 47 -28.33 23.14 47.16
CA LEU A 47 -27.32 24.09 46.73
C LEU A 47 -27.92 25.50 46.62
N LYS A 48 -27.13 26.52 46.96
CA LYS A 48 -27.52 27.92 46.71
C LYS A 48 -27.59 28.18 45.20
N ASP A 49 -28.48 29.08 44.79
CA ASP A 49 -28.75 29.43 43.38
C ASP A 49 -27.49 29.75 42.58
N LYS A 50 -26.51 30.43 43.20
CA LYS A 50 -25.21 30.72 42.58
C LYS A 50 -24.50 29.46 42.04
N TYR A 51 -24.54 28.37 42.81
CA TYR A 51 -23.88 27.12 42.43
C TYR A 51 -24.73 26.30 41.46
N GLN A 52 -26.05 26.32 41.61
CA GLN A 52 -26.97 25.71 40.64
C GLN A 52 -26.79 26.34 39.25
N GLN A 53 -26.68 27.67 39.16
CA GLN A 53 -26.40 28.38 37.91
C GLN A 53 -25.02 28.04 37.34
N ALA A 54 -23.99 27.88 38.18
CA ALA A 54 -22.66 27.47 37.73
C ALA A 54 -22.68 26.08 37.08
N ILE A 55 -23.41 25.15 37.67
CA ILE A 55 -23.62 23.80 37.13
C ILE A 55 -24.37 23.87 35.80
N ILE A 56 -25.48 24.64 35.75
CA ILE A 56 -26.27 24.81 34.53
C ILE A 56 -25.42 25.43 33.41
N LYS A 57 -24.57 26.41 33.74
CA LYS A 57 -23.67 27.05 32.79
C LYS A 57 -22.62 26.08 32.21
N LYS A 58 -22.12 25.14 33.02
CA LYS A 58 -21.04 24.22 32.61
C LYS A 58 -21.58 22.96 31.92
N PHE A 59 -22.66 22.38 32.42
CA PHE A 59 -23.18 21.07 32.01
C PHE A 59 -24.56 21.12 31.32
N GLY A 60 -25.19 22.30 31.23
CA GLY A 60 -26.56 22.44 30.74
C GLY A 60 -27.57 21.96 31.79
N ASP A 61 -28.67 21.35 31.36
CA ASP A 61 -29.64 20.76 32.28
C ASP A 61 -29.02 19.56 33.03
N PRO A 62 -28.85 19.63 34.38
CA PRO A 62 -28.18 18.60 35.17
C PRO A 62 -28.89 17.24 35.15
N TYR A 63 -30.22 17.23 35.04
CA TYR A 63 -30.99 16.00 34.94
C TYR A 63 -30.74 15.34 33.59
N LEU A 64 -30.81 16.09 32.49
CA LEU A 64 -30.52 15.56 31.15
C LEU A 64 -29.07 15.08 31.04
N TYR A 65 -28.12 15.78 31.65
CA TYR A 65 -26.71 15.38 31.66
C TYR A 65 -26.52 14.01 32.35
N CYS A 66 -27.16 13.81 33.51
CA CYS A 66 -27.12 12.55 34.23
C CYS A 66 -27.71 11.40 33.41
N HIS A 67 -28.89 11.61 32.81
CA HIS A 67 -29.52 10.62 31.94
C HIS A 67 -28.64 10.26 30.73
N ASN A 68 -28.04 11.26 30.08
CA ASN A 68 -27.16 11.04 28.93
C ASN A 68 -25.92 10.24 29.29
N GLN A 69 -25.30 10.50 30.44
CA GLN A 69 -24.15 9.71 30.92
C GLN A 69 -24.55 8.25 31.17
N LEU A 70 -25.69 8.01 31.81
CA LEU A 70 -26.18 6.65 32.08
C LEU A 70 -26.46 5.87 30.79
N ILE A 71 -27.09 6.51 29.80
CA ILE A 71 -27.36 5.89 28.50
C ILE A 71 -26.05 5.53 27.78
N LYS A 72 -25.06 6.44 27.79
CA LYS A 72 -23.76 6.20 27.13
C LYS A 72 -22.95 5.09 27.78
N GLN A 73 -23.06 4.87 29.10
CA GLN A 73 -22.40 3.74 29.77
C GLN A 73 -22.90 2.38 29.26
N TYR A 74 -24.11 2.32 28.72
CA TYR A 74 -24.69 1.10 28.17
C TYR A 74 -24.36 0.89 26.68
N LEU A 75 -23.77 1.90 26.02
CA LEU A 75 -23.40 1.80 24.62
C LEU A 75 -22.24 0.81 24.46
N ARG A 76 -22.48 -0.26 23.70
CA ARG A 76 -21.49 -1.30 23.40
C ARG A 76 -21.06 -1.19 21.94
N VAL A 77 -19.78 -1.46 21.70
CA VAL A 77 -19.24 -1.51 20.35
C VAL A 77 -19.62 -2.83 19.69
N ASP A 78 -20.32 -2.75 18.56
CA ASP A 78 -20.69 -3.90 17.75
C ASP A 78 -19.52 -4.34 16.86
N ILE A 79 -18.85 -5.40 17.30
CA ILE A 79 -17.72 -6.02 16.57
C ILE A 79 -18.19 -6.55 15.20
N LYS A 80 -19.44 -7.04 15.10
CA LYS A 80 -19.99 -7.56 13.85
C LYS A 80 -20.25 -6.43 12.85
N ALA A 81 -20.68 -5.25 13.33
CA ALA A 81 -20.82 -4.07 12.48
C ALA A 81 -19.45 -3.62 11.93
N ILE A 82 -18.39 -3.66 12.75
CA ILE A 82 -17.03 -3.32 12.31
C ILE A 82 -16.57 -4.26 11.19
N ASP A 83 -16.69 -5.58 11.41
CA ASP A 83 -16.33 -6.57 10.40
C ASP A 83 -17.17 -6.37 9.13
N PHE A 84 -18.48 -6.23 9.25
CA PHE A 84 -19.37 -6.02 8.12
C PHE A 84 -18.99 -4.80 7.26
N PHE A 85 -18.79 -3.62 7.86
CA PHE A 85 -18.46 -2.40 7.09
C PHE A 85 -17.02 -2.36 6.56
N SER A 86 -16.12 -3.16 7.15
CA SER A 86 -14.73 -3.27 6.70
C SER A 86 -14.55 -4.34 5.62
N SER A 87 -15.04 -5.56 5.87
CA SER A 87 -14.72 -6.76 5.08
C SER A 87 -15.81 -7.14 4.08
N VAL A 88 -17.09 -7.00 4.42
CA VAL A 88 -18.21 -7.52 3.61
C VAL A 88 -18.83 -6.45 2.70
N TYR A 89 -19.16 -5.28 3.26
CA TYR A 89 -19.85 -4.24 2.52
C TYR A 89 -18.93 -3.60 1.47
N ARG A 90 -19.44 -3.51 0.24
CA ARG A 90 -18.78 -2.84 -0.88
C ARG A 90 -19.75 -1.84 -1.51
N VAL A 91 -19.21 -0.70 -1.90
CA VAL A 91 -19.94 0.29 -2.69
C VAL A 91 -20.20 -0.28 -4.08
N ALA A 92 -21.16 0.26 -4.83
CA ALA A 92 -21.48 -0.20 -6.19
C ALA A 92 -20.27 -0.23 -7.16
N ASP A 93 -19.21 0.55 -6.89
CA ASP A 93 -17.96 0.52 -7.67
C ASP A 93 -16.97 -0.58 -7.21
N GLY A 94 -17.38 -1.46 -6.29
CA GLY A 94 -16.55 -2.53 -5.72
C GLY A 94 -15.54 -2.08 -4.65
N SER A 95 -15.42 -0.77 -4.42
CA SER A 95 -14.52 -0.21 -3.41
C SER A 95 -15.04 -0.40 -1.97
N ALA A 96 -14.11 -0.51 -1.02
CA ALA A 96 -14.44 -0.45 0.41
C ALA A 96 -14.90 0.96 0.83
N LEU A 97 -15.69 1.03 1.91
CA LEU A 97 -16.07 2.31 2.54
C LEU A 97 -14.84 3.03 3.10
N LYS A 98 -14.85 4.36 3.08
CA LYS A 98 -13.80 5.16 3.76
C LYS A 98 -13.85 4.91 5.27
N PRO A 99 -12.71 4.90 5.98
CA PRO A 99 -12.67 4.64 7.43
C PRO A 99 -13.57 5.56 8.25
N GLU A 100 -13.67 6.84 7.87
CA GLU A 100 -14.57 7.81 8.53
C GLU A 100 -16.03 7.36 8.46
N ARG A 101 -16.50 6.97 7.27
CA ARG A 101 -17.87 6.48 7.06
C ARG A 101 -18.13 5.14 7.75
N GLN A 102 -17.12 4.27 7.80
CA GLN A 102 -17.24 3.02 8.57
C GLN A 102 -17.50 3.33 10.05
N ARG A 103 -16.74 4.28 10.65
CA ARG A 103 -16.95 4.69 12.05
C ARG A 103 -18.33 5.30 12.29
N GLU A 104 -18.79 6.15 11.37
CA GLU A 104 -20.14 6.73 11.43
C GLU A 104 -21.20 5.62 11.46
N TYR A 105 -21.17 4.68 10.51
CA TYR A 105 -22.16 3.60 10.45
C TYR A 105 -22.07 2.62 11.61
N VAL A 106 -20.86 2.31 12.10
CA VAL A 106 -20.69 1.51 13.32
C VAL A 106 -21.30 2.23 14.53
N THR A 107 -21.08 3.54 14.64
CA THR A 107 -21.69 4.35 15.71
C THR A 107 -23.21 4.31 15.64
N CYS A 108 -23.79 4.47 14.43
CA CYS A 108 -25.22 4.35 14.22
C CYS A 108 -25.73 2.94 14.58
N ALA A 109 -25.02 1.88 14.22
CA ALA A 109 -25.37 0.50 14.57
C ALA A 109 -25.37 0.27 16.09
N ASN A 110 -24.36 0.77 16.80
CA ASN A 110 -24.27 0.68 18.26
C ASN A 110 -25.50 1.32 18.93
N TRP A 111 -25.90 2.50 18.45
CA TRP A 111 -27.07 3.21 18.97
C TRP A 111 -28.39 2.48 18.65
N LEU A 112 -28.54 1.93 17.44
CA LEU A 112 -29.74 1.16 17.09
C LEU A 112 -29.83 -0.14 17.89
N ASN A 113 -28.72 -0.85 18.08
CA ASN A 113 -28.65 -2.04 18.93
C ASN A 113 -29.04 -1.70 20.38
N LEU A 114 -28.48 -0.61 20.93
CA LEU A 114 -28.84 -0.13 22.26
C LEU A 114 -30.33 0.17 22.38
N LEU A 115 -30.91 0.89 21.42
CA LEU A 115 -32.35 1.20 21.43
C LEU A 115 -33.21 -0.06 21.37
N ILE A 116 -32.82 -1.08 20.60
CA ILE A 116 -33.51 -2.38 20.54
C ILE A 116 -33.44 -3.11 21.88
N GLU A 117 -32.25 -3.15 22.50
CA GLU A 117 -32.08 -3.76 23.84
C GLU A 117 -32.92 -3.06 24.91
N LEU A 118 -32.92 -1.71 24.90
CA LEU A 118 -33.71 -0.91 25.83
C LEU A 118 -35.21 -1.09 25.61
N ASP A 119 -35.67 -1.21 24.36
CA ASP A 119 -37.09 -1.42 24.06
C ASP A 119 -37.58 -2.81 24.51
N ASN A 120 -36.74 -3.83 24.38
CA ASN A 120 -37.03 -5.20 24.81
C ASN A 120 -37.02 -5.34 26.34
N ASN A 121 -36.13 -4.62 27.04
CA ASN A 121 -35.94 -4.71 28.50
C ASN A 121 -36.49 -3.51 29.29
N TRP A 122 -37.44 -2.77 28.72
CA TRP A 122 -37.90 -1.48 29.25
C TRP A 122 -38.27 -1.50 30.75
N SER A 123 -38.93 -2.55 31.24
CA SER A 123 -39.33 -2.66 32.66
C SER A 123 -38.15 -2.60 33.63
N ASN A 124 -36.99 -3.14 33.25
CA ASN A 124 -35.77 -3.10 34.04
C ASN A 124 -35.03 -1.77 33.84
N CYS A 125 -34.99 -1.28 32.60
CA CYS A 125 -34.35 -0.02 32.24
C CYS A 125 -35.04 1.18 32.91
N LYS A 126 -36.37 1.16 33.05
CA LYS A 126 -37.17 2.22 33.69
C LYS A 126 -36.68 2.53 35.11
N LYS A 127 -36.43 1.49 35.91
CA LYS A 127 -35.97 1.63 37.30
C LYS A 127 -34.54 2.18 37.38
N PHE A 128 -33.67 1.76 36.47
CA PHE A 128 -32.26 2.12 36.48
C PHE A 128 -31.98 3.51 35.89
N LEU A 129 -32.68 3.85 34.81
CA LEU A 129 -32.57 5.15 34.15
C LEU A 129 -33.34 6.26 34.89
N GLY A 130 -34.23 5.91 35.83
CA GLY A 130 -35.05 6.88 36.55
C GLY A 130 -36.10 7.58 35.67
N MET A 131 -36.37 7.07 34.47
CA MET A 131 -37.33 7.66 33.53
C MET A 131 -38.74 7.08 33.75
N ALA A 132 -39.77 7.90 33.60
CA ALA A 132 -41.15 7.45 33.81
C ALA A 132 -41.72 6.76 32.57
N ALA A 133 -41.35 7.23 31.37
CA ALA A 133 -41.96 6.82 30.11
C ALA A 133 -40.95 6.66 28.96
N LYS A 134 -41.27 5.81 27.97
CA LYS A 134 -40.44 5.59 26.78
C LYS A 134 -40.14 6.87 25.97
N PRO A 135 -41.09 7.81 25.78
CA PRO A 135 -40.80 9.05 25.05
C PRO A 135 -39.65 9.85 25.64
N GLU A 136 -39.51 9.89 26.98
CA GLU A 136 -38.43 10.62 27.67
C GLU A 136 -37.04 10.07 27.30
N LEU A 137 -36.93 8.74 27.14
CA LEU A 137 -35.69 8.11 26.67
C LEU A 137 -35.34 8.56 25.26
N TYR A 138 -36.31 8.54 24.36
CA TYR A 138 -36.09 8.92 22.97
C TYR A 138 -35.76 10.42 22.84
N ASP A 139 -36.38 11.28 23.64
CA ASP A 139 -36.05 12.71 23.69
C ASP A 139 -34.62 12.94 24.21
N ALA A 140 -34.18 12.19 25.22
CA ALA A 140 -32.79 12.25 25.69
C ALA A 140 -31.81 11.77 24.61
N VAL A 141 -32.11 10.66 23.94
CA VAL A 141 -31.27 10.11 22.85
C VAL A 141 -31.21 11.07 21.65
N ILE A 142 -32.31 11.72 21.29
CA ILE A 142 -32.34 12.74 20.22
C ILE A 142 -31.38 13.89 20.56
N LYS A 143 -31.39 14.37 21.81
CA LYS A 143 -30.45 15.41 22.26
C LYS A 143 -28.99 14.94 22.19
N ILE A 144 -28.71 13.66 22.44
CA ILE A 144 -27.37 13.10 22.26
C ILE A 144 -26.98 13.07 20.78
N PHE A 145 -27.90 12.65 19.89
CA PHE A 145 -27.64 12.63 18.44
C PHE A 145 -27.33 14.03 17.91
N GLU A 146 -27.99 15.06 18.43
CA GLU A 146 -27.71 16.45 18.08
C GLU A 146 -26.36 16.93 18.62
N ALA A 147 -26.03 16.60 19.88
CA ALA A 147 -24.78 17.03 20.51
C ALA A 147 -23.53 16.35 19.91
N GLU A 148 -23.63 15.07 19.53
CA GLU A 148 -22.51 14.29 18.97
C GLU A 148 -22.51 14.22 17.43
N VAL A 149 -23.47 14.88 16.78
CA VAL A 149 -23.63 14.91 15.32
C VAL A 149 -23.73 13.50 14.73
N ILE A 150 -24.56 12.66 15.35
CA ILE A 150 -24.80 11.28 14.90
C ILE A 150 -25.80 11.30 13.75
N ASP A 151 -25.49 10.61 12.64
CA ASP A 151 -26.32 10.50 11.44
C ASP A 151 -27.47 9.49 11.62
N LEU A 152 -28.38 9.81 12.56
CA LEU A 152 -29.61 9.08 12.82
C LEU A 152 -30.82 10.04 12.82
N PRO A 153 -32.04 9.52 12.61
CA PRO A 153 -33.24 10.36 12.61
C PRO A 153 -33.44 11.09 13.94
N LYS A 154 -33.93 12.33 13.89
CA LYS A 154 -34.09 13.21 15.08
C LYS A 154 -35.52 13.30 15.60
N THR A 155 -36.38 12.38 15.20
CA THR A 155 -37.80 12.37 15.59
C THR A 155 -38.23 10.98 15.99
N TYR A 156 -38.97 10.87 17.10
CA TYR A 156 -39.40 9.59 17.68
C TYR A 156 -39.98 8.60 16.64
N GLN A 157 -40.95 9.02 15.83
CA GLN A 157 -41.58 8.16 14.82
C GLN A 157 -40.58 7.67 13.76
N THR A 158 -39.67 8.54 13.33
CA THR A 158 -38.66 8.20 12.31
C THR A 158 -37.57 7.28 12.85
N ILE A 159 -37.19 7.41 14.13
CA ILE A 159 -36.28 6.48 14.80
C ILE A 159 -36.93 5.11 14.90
N LYS A 160 -38.20 5.03 15.31
CA LYS A 160 -38.95 3.76 15.34
C LYS A 160 -39.00 3.08 13.98
N ARG A 161 -39.28 3.84 12.90
CA ARG A 161 -39.23 3.30 11.54
C ARG A 161 -37.84 2.77 11.19
N LYS A 162 -36.78 3.53 11.52
CA LYS A 162 -35.40 3.10 11.27
C LYS A 162 -35.02 1.84 12.06
N ILE A 163 -35.52 1.68 13.28
CA ILE A 163 -35.36 0.46 14.08
C ILE A 163 -36.07 -0.72 13.41
N ALA A 164 -37.27 -0.52 12.87
CA ALA A 164 -37.98 -1.55 12.11
C ALA A 164 -37.17 -1.96 10.85
N ASP A 165 -36.71 -0.98 10.06
CA ASP A 165 -35.85 -1.22 8.89
C ASP A 165 -34.57 -1.98 9.28
N TYR A 166 -33.96 -1.64 10.41
CA TYR A 166 -32.76 -2.32 10.92
C TYR A 166 -33.04 -3.75 11.43
N LYS A 167 -34.25 -4.04 11.92
CA LYS A 167 -34.62 -5.41 12.28
C LYS A 167 -34.80 -6.30 11.05
N GLU A 168 -35.22 -5.73 9.92
CA GLU A 168 -35.42 -6.47 8.67
C GLU A 168 -34.14 -6.58 7.83
N GLU A 169 -33.50 -5.44 7.51
CA GLU A 169 -32.33 -5.36 6.61
C GLU A 169 -30.98 -5.37 7.38
N SER A 170 -30.99 -5.37 8.72
CA SER A 170 -29.78 -5.30 9.55
C SER A 170 -28.87 -4.12 9.16
N TYR A 171 -27.56 -4.36 9.06
CA TYR A 171 -26.56 -3.33 8.74
C TYR A 171 -26.74 -2.69 7.35
N TYR A 172 -27.45 -3.34 6.42
CA TYR A 172 -27.67 -2.80 5.07
C TYR A 172 -28.57 -1.57 5.04
N CYS A 173 -29.40 -1.34 6.07
CA CYS A 173 -30.27 -0.18 6.12
C CYS A 173 -29.52 1.12 6.45
N LEU A 174 -28.29 1.03 6.99
CA LEU A 174 -27.54 2.20 7.48
C LEU A 174 -26.97 3.04 6.32
N PRO A 175 -26.28 2.47 5.32
CA PRO A 175 -25.91 3.23 4.12
C PRO A 175 -27.16 3.70 3.36
N SER A 176 -27.18 4.97 2.96
CA SER A 176 -28.26 5.47 2.12
C SER A 176 -28.28 4.73 0.78
N LYS A 177 -29.46 4.31 0.30
CA LYS A 177 -29.64 3.74 -1.06
C LYS A 177 -29.21 4.71 -2.18
N LYS A 178 -29.02 6.01 -1.87
CA LYS A 178 -28.46 7.01 -2.79
C LYS A 178 -26.93 7.03 -2.82
N PHE A 179 -26.28 6.50 -1.80
CA PHE A 179 -24.83 6.52 -1.67
C PHE A 179 -24.20 5.55 -2.67
N GLY A 180 -23.22 6.03 -3.44
CA GLY A 180 -22.59 5.23 -4.50
C GLY A 180 -23.48 4.97 -5.72
N ASN A 181 -24.62 5.65 -5.84
CA ASN A 181 -25.50 5.48 -6.99
C ASN A 181 -24.80 5.88 -8.29
N THR A 182 -24.75 4.96 -9.24
CA THR A 182 -24.16 5.14 -10.57
C THR A 182 -25.16 5.62 -11.62
N ASN A 183 -26.43 5.82 -11.25
CA ASN A 183 -27.49 6.23 -12.16
C ASN A 183 -27.21 7.56 -12.88
N SER A 184 -26.42 8.45 -12.27
CA SER A 184 -26.00 9.74 -12.86
C SER A 184 -24.77 9.64 -13.77
N LYS A 185 -24.10 8.48 -13.86
CA LYS A 185 -22.98 8.29 -14.79
C LYS A 185 -23.47 8.58 -16.21
N LYS A 186 -22.70 9.39 -16.94
CA LYS A 186 -23.01 9.78 -18.32
C LYS A 186 -22.49 8.78 -19.33
N VAL A 187 -21.36 8.14 -19.01
CA VAL A 187 -20.72 7.08 -19.78
C VAL A 187 -21.08 5.76 -19.09
N LYS A 188 -22.14 5.11 -19.56
CA LYS A 188 -22.65 3.84 -19.01
C LYS A 188 -22.50 2.66 -19.97
N ASP A 189 -22.56 2.96 -21.25
CA ASP A 189 -22.66 1.95 -22.29
C ASP A 189 -21.25 1.53 -22.69
N GLU A 190 -21.09 0.26 -23.03
CA GLU A 190 -19.77 -0.27 -23.36
C GLU A 190 -19.14 0.47 -24.56
N GLU A 191 -19.97 0.84 -25.54
CA GLU A 191 -19.58 1.60 -26.72
C GLU A 191 -19.07 3.00 -26.37
N ASN A 192 -19.79 3.72 -25.50
CA ASN A 192 -19.44 5.08 -25.13
C ASN A 192 -18.23 5.14 -24.20
N HIS A 193 -17.96 4.05 -23.46
CA HIS A 193 -16.73 3.84 -22.73
C HIS A 193 -15.55 3.52 -23.66
N ALA A 194 -15.73 2.57 -24.60
CA ALA A 194 -14.69 2.17 -25.54
C ALA A 194 -14.19 3.33 -26.39
N LEU A 195 -15.11 4.16 -26.91
CA LEU A 195 -14.77 5.38 -27.65
C LEU A 195 -13.90 6.34 -26.84
N LEU A 196 -14.24 6.56 -25.56
CA LEU A 196 -13.47 7.44 -24.69
C LEU A 196 -12.07 6.88 -24.41
N ILE A 197 -11.96 5.57 -24.16
CA ILE A 197 -10.67 4.90 -23.94
C ILE A 197 -9.81 4.94 -25.20
N GLU A 198 -10.38 4.76 -26.38
CA GLU A 198 -9.67 4.87 -27.66
C GLU A 198 -9.09 6.27 -27.86
N MET A 199 -9.91 7.32 -27.67
CA MET A 199 -9.46 8.72 -27.75
C MET A 199 -8.35 9.02 -26.73
N LEU A 200 -8.46 8.51 -25.51
CA LEU A 200 -7.45 8.67 -24.47
C LEU A 200 -6.18 7.85 -24.75
N SER A 201 -6.29 6.72 -25.43
CA SER A 201 -5.16 5.82 -25.75
C SER A 201 -4.29 6.33 -26.90
N HIS A 202 -4.69 7.42 -27.56
CA HIS A 202 -3.95 7.98 -28.69
C HIS A 202 -2.51 8.41 -28.29
N PRO A 203 -1.47 8.05 -29.09
CA PRO A 203 -0.06 8.33 -28.76
C PRO A 203 0.28 9.81 -28.56
N ALA A 204 -0.44 10.71 -29.23
CA ALA A 204 -0.25 12.16 -29.13
C ALA A 204 -0.68 12.78 -27.78
N GLN A 205 -1.35 12.03 -26.90
CA GLN A 205 -1.74 12.46 -25.55
C GLN A 205 -2.48 13.81 -25.49
N TYR A 206 -3.59 13.91 -26.22
CA TYR A 206 -4.40 15.13 -26.23
C TYR A 206 -4.88 15.54 -24.83
N ASP A 207 -5.04 16.85 -24.63
CA ASP A 207 -5.61 17.44 -23.42
C ASP A 207 -7.07 17.00 -23.19
N ASP A 208 -7.49 16.95 -21.94
CA ASP A 208 -8.84 16.55 -21.53
C ASP A 208 -9.92 17.47 -22.12
N THR A 209 -9.61 18.75 -22.34
CA THR A 209 -10.53 19.70 -22.99
C THR A 209 -10.76 19.30 -24.44
N PHE A 210 -9.69 19.03 -25.18
CA PHE A 210 -9.77 18.64 -26.58
C PHE A 210 -10.51 17.31 -26.76
N VAL A 211 -10.18 16.32 -25.92
CA VAL A 211 -10.87 15.01 -25.90
C VAL A 211 -12.35 15.19 -25.59
N SER A 212 -12.72 16.03 -24.63
CA SER A 212 -14.13 16.28 -24.30
C SER A 212 -14.91 16.89 -25.46
N ILE A 213 -14.32 17.85 -26.20
CA ILE A 213 -14.95 18.49 -27.36
C ILE A 213 -15.17 17.46 -28.47
N LYS A 214 -14.15 16.64 -28.77
CA LYS A 214 -14.23 15.60 -29.81
C LYS A 214 -15.24 14.51 -29.45
N TYR A 215 -15.20 14.04 -28.21
CA TYR A 215 -16.15 13.06 -27.71
C TYR A 215 -17.58 13.59 -27.79
N ASN A 216 -17.83 14.82 -27.32
CA ASN A 216 -19.17 15.41 -27.32
C ASN A 216 -19.73 15.58 -28.74
N LYS A 217 -18.89 15.92 -29.72
CA LYS A 217 -19.32 15.99 -31.12
C LYS A 217 -19.83 14.64 -31.64
N VAL A 218 -19.16 13.55 -31.30
CA VAL A 218 -19.63 12.19 -31.66
C VAL A 218 -20.85 11.80 -30.83
N ALA A 219 -20.86 12.14 -29.54
CA ALA A 219 -21.94 11.85 -28.63
C ALA A 219 -23.27 12.47 -29.10
N GLU A 220 -23.25 13.72 -29.57
CA GLU A 220 -24.43 14.40 -30.12
C GLU A 220 -24.97 13.73 -31.40
N GLN A 221 -24.10 13.14 -32.22
CA GLN A 221 -24.50 12.44 -33.45
C GLN A 221 -25.11 11.07 -33.17
N VAL A 222 -24.59 10.36 -32.17
CA VAL A 222 -25.00 8.99 -31.83
C VAL A 222 -26.08 8.97 -30.73
N GLY A 223 -26.35 10.11 -30.10
CA GLY A 223 -27.33 10.25 -29.00
C GLY A 223 -26.77 9.90 -27.61
N PHE A 224 -25.44 9.86 -27.44
CA PHE A 224 -24.80 9.69 -26.14
C PHE A 224 -24.82 10.98 -25.31
N LYS A 225 -24.65 10.84 -23.99
CA LYS A 225 -24.58 12.00 -23.09
C LYS A 225 -23.21 12.69 -23.18
N THR A 226 -23.24 14.02 -23.26
CA THR A 226 -22.02 14.84 -23.28
C THR A 226 -21.33 14.88 -21.93
N ILE A 227 -19.99 14.87 -21.96
CA ILE A 227 -19.11 14.85 -20.80
C ILE A 227 -18.34 16.16 -20.66
N THR A 228 -17.80 16.41 -19.47
CA THR A 228 -16.95 17.56 -19.18
C THR A 228 -15.48 17.18 -19.26
N PRO A 229 -14.54 18.13 -19.45
CA PRO A 229 -13.10 17.86 -19.35
C PRO A 229 -12.71 17.15 -18.05
N VAL A 230 -13.28 17.56 -16.92
CA VAL A 230 -13.04 16.92 -15.61
C VAL A 230 -13.46 15.44 -15.62
N THR A 231 -14.58 15.12 -16.28
CA THR A 231 -15.02 13.73 -16.43
C THR A 231 -14.00 12.93 -17.24
N VAL A 232 -13.49 13.48 -18.34
CA VAL A 232 -12.43 12.84 -19.14
C VAL A 232 -11.20 12.55 -18.27
N GLY A 233 -10.75 13.54 -17.49
CA GLY A 233 -9.63 13.38 -16.56
C GLY A 233 -9.87 12.25 -15.55
N ASN A 234 -11.06 12.15 -14.96
CA ASN A 234 -11.38 11.05 -14.04
C ASN A 234 -11.30 9.67 -14.72
N TYR A 235 -11.77 9.54 -15.96
CA TYR A 235 -11.65 8.30 -16.73
C TYR A 235 -10.20 7.98 -17.11
N ARG A 236 -9.38 9.00 -17.43
CA ARG A 236 -7.95 8.84 -17.70
C ARG A 236 -7.23 8.25 -16.48
N HIS A 237 -7.47 8.79 -15.29
CA HIS A 237 -6.84 8.29 -14.06
C HIS A 237 -7.33 6.88 -13.71
N LYS A 238 -8.65 6.63 -13.77
CA LYS A 238 -9.22 5.31 -13.46
C LYS A 238 -8.71 4.21 -14.39
N ASN A 239 -8.46 4.53 -15.67
CA ASN A 239 -8.04 3.58 -16.69
C ASN A 239 -6.56 3.74 -17.08
N ALA A 240 -5.75 4.41 -16.27
CA ALA A 240 -4.36 4.76 -16.60
C ALA A 240 -3.53 3.53 -17.00
N VAL A 241 -3.73 2.40 -16.31
CA VAL A 241 -3.04 1.13 -16.60
C VAL A 241 -3.34 0.65 -18.02
N ILE A 242 -4.60 0.66 -18.44
CA ILE A 242 -5.03 0.20 -19.77
C ILE A 242 -4.54 1.18 -20.84
N ILE A 243 -4.77 2.48 -20.61
CA ILE A 243 -4.38 3.56 -21.52
C ILE A 243 -2.86 3.55 -21.76
N ASN A 244 -2.06 3.40 -20.70
CA ASN A 244 -0.60 3.31 -20.82
C ASN A 244 -0.18 2.06 -21.60
N GLY A 245 -0.92 0.96 -21.50
CA GLY A 245 -0.67 -0.25 -22.29
C GLY A 245 -0.78 -0.01 -23.79
N TYR A 246 -1.81 0.71 -24.22
CA TYR A 246 -1.97 1.09 -25.63
C TYR A 246 -0.93 2.12 -26.08
N ARG A 247 -0.57 3.09 -25.23
CA ARG A 247 0.34 4.19 -25.58
C ARG A 247 1.81 3.77 -25.66
N LYS A 248 2.30 3.08 -24.63
CA LYS A 248 3.74 2.79 -24.43
C LYS A 248 4.13 1.40 -24.95
N GLY A 249 3.16 0.62 -25.41
CA GLY A 249 3.36 -0.74 -25.87
C GLY A 249 3.41 -1.77 -24.74
N LYS A 250 3.36 -3.04 -25.14
CA LYS A 250 3.22 -4.19 -24.25
C LYS A 250 4.36 -4.32 -23.22
N GLU A 251 5.57 -3.93 -23.61
CA GLU A 251 6.79 -4.13 -22.81
C GLU A 251 6.80 -3.20 -21.59
N VAL A 252 6.59 -1.90 -21.79
CA VAL A 252 6.51 -0.92 -20.70
C VAL A 252 5.31 -1.20 -19.79
N TRP A 253 4.22 -1.73 -20.35
CA TRP A 253 3.04 -2.13 -19.56
C TRP A 253 3.32 -3.32 -18.63
N TYR A 254 4.01 -4.35 -19.12
CA TYR A 254 4.42 -5.48 -18.27
C TYR A 254 5.36 -5.03 -17.16
N ASP A 255 6.23 -4.07 -17.44
CA ASP A 255 7.05 -3.46 -16.40
C ASP A 255 6.17 -2.67 -15.42
N GLU A 256 5.33 -1.73 -15.83
CA GLU A 256 4.59 -0.88 -14.87
C GLU A 256 3.50 -1.65 -14.08
N ALA A 257 2.75 -2.52 -14.74
CA ALA A 257 1.52 -3.13 -14.20
C ALA A 257 1.53 -4.66 -14.18
N GLY A 258 2.55 -5.30 -14.74
CA GLY A 258 2.67 -6.76 -14.73
C GLY A 258 2.91 -7.33 -13.34
N LYS A 259 2.48 -8.58 -13.13
CA LYS A 259 2.74 -9.30 -11.89
C LYS A 259 4.24 -9.52 -11.71
N VAL A 260 4.79 -9.01 -10.61
CA VAL A 260 6.17 -9.26 -10.20
C VAL A 260 6.18 -10.35 -9.14
N ILE A 261 6.97 -11.40 -9.37
CA ILE A 261 7.29 -12.37 -8.32
C ILE A 261 8.54 -11.84 -7.62
N HIS A 262 8.36 -11.32 -6.41
CA HIS A 262 9.48 -10.90 -5.57
C HIS A 262 10.31 -12.13 -5.18
N GLN A 263 11.61 -12.08 -5.43
CA GLN A 263 12.55 -13.12 -5.02
C GLN A 263 13.34 -12.60 -3.83
N ASN A 264 13.44 -13.43 -2.78
CA ASN A 264 14.35 -13.18 -1.68
C ASN A 264 15.77 -13.56 -2.08
N ARG A 265 16.76 -12.93 -1.44
CA ARG A 265 18.14 -13.37 -1.53
C ARG A 265 18.26 -14.83 -1.06
N PRO A 266 19.21 -15.60 -1.61
CA PRO A 266 19.51 -16.94 -1.11
C PRO A 266 19.91 -16.89 0.36
N SER A 267 19.74 -18.02 1.08
CA SER A 267 20.08 -18.11 2.51
C SER A 267 21.55 -18.44 2.79
N ALA A 268 22.31 -18.89 1.78
CA ALA A 268 23.70 -19.28 1.90
C ALA A 268 24.48 -19.07 0.59
N PRO A 269 25.82 -18.97 0.64
CA PRO A 269 26.68 -18.89 -0.54
C PRO A 269 26.46 -20.06 -1.51
N LEU A 270 26.74 -19.83 -2.80
CA LEU A 270 26.65 -20.81 -3.90
C LEU A 270 25.26 -21.42 -4.16
N LEU A 271 24.22 -21.01 -3.42
CA LEU A 271 22.86 -21.48 -3.69
C LEU A 271 22.30 -20.93 -5.01
N LEU A 272 22.65 -19.68 -5.35
CA LEU A 272 22.23 -19.05 -6.59
C LEU A 272 23.39 -18.24 -7.18
N ILE A 273 23.80 -18.65 -8.38
CA ILE A 273 24.79 -17.93 -9.19
C ILE A 273 24.06 -17.14 -10.27
N ASN A 274 24.39 -15.86 -10.35
CA ASN A 274 23.96 -14.98 -11.42
C ASN A 274 25.15 -14.63 -12.30
N SER A 275 24.90 -14.43 -13.59
CA SER A 275 25.91 -13.88 -14.48
C SER A 275 25.30 -12.94 -15.53
N ASP A 276 26.09 -11.94 -15.91
CA ASP A 276 25.71 -10.92 -16.89
C ASP A 276 26.93 -10.48 -17.71
N ASP A 277 26.68 -9.98 -18.92
CA ASP A 277 27.68 -9.30 -19.73
C ASP A 277 27.62 -7.78 -19.52
N ASN A 278 28.78 -7.14 -19.64
CA ASN A 278 28.93 -5.70 -19.64
C ASN A 278 29.95 -5.28 -20.69
N GLU A 279 29.73 -4.15 -21.35
CA GLU A 279 30.71 -3.52 -22.22
C GLU A 279 31.57 -2.57 -21.38
N LEU A 280 32.87 -2.85 -21.26
CA LEU A 280 33.78 -1.99 -20.50
C LEU A 280 34.20 -0.79 -21.35
N ASP A 281 33.88 0.43 -20.93
CA ASP A 281 34.36 1.63 -21.62
C ASP A 281 35.80 1.96 -21.20
N LEU A 282 36.77 1.48 -21.98
CA LEU A 282 38.19 1.77 -21.76
C LEU A 282 38.66 2.89 -22.70
N TYR A 283 39.09 4.00 -22.11
CA TYR A 283 39.68 5.12 -22.84
C TYR A 283 41.17 4.88 -23.07
N PHE A 284 41.52 4.34 -24.23
CA PHE A 284 42.90 4.32 -24.73
C PHE A 284 42.93 4.44 -26.25
N GLN A 285 44.02 5.00 -26.77
CA GLN A 285 44.20 5.23 -28.20
C GLN A 285 44.66 3.93 -28.88
N GLN A 286 43.83 3.39 -29.78
CA GLN A 286 44.15 2.22 -30.59
C GLN A 286 44.03 2.56 -32.07
N VAL A 287 45.09 2.30 -32.85
CA VAL A 287 45.04 2.42 -34.31
C VAL A 287 44.56 1.09 -34.89
N LYS A 288 43.43 1.10 -35.59
CA LYS A 288 42.93 -0.07 -36.34
C LYS A 288 42.96 0.22 -37.83
N ILE A 289 43.31 -0.78 -38.62
CA ILE A 289 43.19 -0.72 -40.07
C ILE A 289 41.72 -0.98 -40.42
N ASN A 290 41.07 -0.04 -41.09
CA ASN A 290 39.69 -0.21 -41.52
C ASN A 290 39.61 -1.22 -42.69
N LYS A 291 38.39 -1.64 -43.06
CA LYS A 291 38.16 -2.56 -44.20
C LYS A 291 38.67 -2.03 -45.55
N LYS A 292 39.05 -0.75 -45.63
CA LYS A 292 39.61 -0.08 -46.81
C LYS A 292 41.14 0.08 -46.74
N GLY A 293 41.80 -0.50 -45.74
CA GLY A 293 43.26 -0.45 -45.59
C GLY A 293 43.81 0.81 -44.93
N HIS A 294 42.98 1.75 -44.48
CA HIS A 294 43.44 2.98 -43.83
C HIS A 294 43.55 2.81 -42.31
N SER A 295 44.62 3.34 -41.73
CA SER A 295 44.79 3.47 -40.29
C SER A 295 43.82 4.50 -39.71
N VAL A 296 42.95 4.07 -38.80
CA VAL A 296 41.99 4.91 -38.08
C VAL A 296 42.29 4.82 -36.59
N ALA A 297 42.52 5.97 -35.94
CA ALA A 297 42.67 6.04 -34.49
C ALA A 297 41.30 6.00 -33.79
N HIS A 298 41.08 4.97 -33.00
CA HIS A 298 39.97 4.86 -32.07
C HIS A 298 40.43 5.32 -30.69
N HIS A 299 39.62 6.14 -30.01
CA HIS A 299 39.93 6.69 -28.68
C HIS A 299 39.21 5.94 -27.55
N TYR A 300 38.53 4.86 -27.90
CA TYR A 300 37.79 4.00 -26.99
C TYR A 300 37.89 2.55 -27.47
N TYR A 301 38.01 1.63 -26.52
CA TYR A 301 37.88 0.20 -26.73
C TYR A 301 36.82 -0.34 -25.78
N ARG A 302 35.88 -1.10 -26.33
CA ARG A 302 34.72 -1.64 -25.60
C ARG A 302 34.74 -3.17 -25.64
N PRO A 303 35.63 -3.84 -24.87
CA PRO A 303 35.60 -5.29 -24.78
C PRO A 303 34.36 -5.72 -23.98
N THR A 304 33.88 -6.91 -24.29
CA THR A 304 32.87 -7.59 -23.49
C THR A 304 33.53 -8.20 -22.26
N LEU A 305 33.07 -7.78 -21.09
CA LEU A 305 33.34 -8.42 -19.80
C LEU A 305 32.16 -9.32 -19.45
N TYR A 306 32.41 -10.58 -19.17
CA TYR A 306 31.42 -11.49 -18.59
C TYR A 306 31.74 -11.72 -17.12
N VAL A 307 30.77 -11.54 -16.23
CA VAL A 307 30.95 -11.63 -14.77
C VAL A 307 30.03 -12.70 -14.18
N VAL A 308 30.57 -13.51 -13.28
CA VAL A 308 29.85 -14.53 -12.49
C VAL A 308 29.87 -14.10 -11.02
N ILE A 309 28.69 -13.99 -10.41
CA ILE A 309 28.47 -13.44 -9.07
C ILE A 309 27.63 -14.40 -8.22
N ASP A 310 27.94 -14.49 -6.93
CA ASP A 310 27.09 -15.13 -5.93
C ASP A 310 25.99 -14.17 -5.44
N ALA A 311 24.73 -14.55 -5.62
CA ALA A 311 23.58 -13.72 -5.24
C ALA A 311 23.36 -13.59 -3.72
N PHE A 312 24.03 -14.40 -2.90
CA PHE A 312 23.97 -14.31 -1.44
C PHE A 312 24.69 -13.05 -0.91
N ASN A 313 25.90 -12.78 -1.42
CA ASN A 313 26.82 -11.77 -0.87
C ASN A 313 27.36 -10.78 -1.91
N ASP A 314 26.87 -10.81 -3.16
CA ASP A 314 27.33 -10.00 -4.29
C ASP A 314 28.83 -10.21 -4.64
N LEU A 315 29.43 -11.32 -4.20
CA LEU A 315 30.84 -11.61 -4.46
C LEU A 315 31.04 -12.00 -5.92
N ILE A 316 31.99 -11.35 -6.59
CA ILE A 316 32.50 -11.80 -7.88
C ILE A 316 33.24 -13.10 -7.67
N LEU A 317 32.70 -14.17 -8.21
CA LEU A 317 33.37 -15.46 -8.19
C LEU A 317 34.34 -15.57 -9.36
N GLY A 318 33.98 -15.07 -10.53
CA GLY A 318 34.86 -15.11 -11.68
C GLY A 318 34.46 -14.18 -12.81
N TYR A 319 35.39 -13.98 -13.74
CA TYR A 319 35.19 -13.13 -14.90
C TYR A 319 36.03 -13.57 -16.10
N ALA A 320 35.65 -13.12 -17.29
CA ALA A 320 36.47 -13.22 -18.50
C ALA A 320 36.24 -12.00 -19.40
N ILE A 321 37.27 -11.59 -20.15
CA ILE A 321 37.24 -10.43 -21.05
C ILE A 321 37.54 -10.90 -22.47
N GLY A 322 36.76 -10.44 -23.45
CA GLY A 322 36.96 -10.74 -24.87
C GLY A 322 36.47 -9.62 -25.76
N ASP A 323 36.82 -9.69 -27.05
CA ASP A 323 36.37 -8.69 -28.04
C ASP A 323 34.85 -8.74 -28.29
N THR A 324 34.25 -9.91 -28.13
CA THR A 324 32.81 -10.13 -28.32
C THR A 324 32.29 -11.15 -27.29
N ASN A 325 30.98 -11.08 -27.01
CA ASN A 325 30.30 -12.11 -26.24
C ASN A 325 30.29 -13.43 -27.05
N THR A 326 30.97 -14.46 -26.54
CA THR A 326 31.06 -15.80 -27.15
C THR A 326 30.79 -16.87 -26.09
N GLN A 327 30.35 -18.07 -26.51
CA GLN A 327 30.11 -19.17 -25.57
C GLN A 327 31.38 -19.56 -24.79
N ASP A 328 32.55 -19.46 -25.42
CA ASP A 328 33.83 -19.77 -24.78
C ASP A 328 34.23 -18.73 -23.75
N LEU A 329 33.91 -17.44 -23.99
CA LEU A 329 34.07 -16.38 -23.00
C LEU A 329 33.26 -16.69 -21.72
N VAL A 330 32.00 -17.09 -21.89
CA VAL A 330 31.13 -17.47 -20.77
C VAL A 330 31.70 -18.67 -20.02
N LYS A 331 32.09 -19.74 -20.73
CA LYS A 331 32.71 -20.92 -20.12
C LYS A 331 33.98 -20.57 -19.36
N ALA A 332 34.83 -19.69 -19.90
CA ALA A 332 36.04 -19.24 -19.25
C ALA A 332 35.75 -18.49 -17.93
N ALA A 333 34.73 -17.64 -17.90
CA ALA A 333 34.33 -16.92 -16.68
C ALA A 333 33.84 -17.87 -15.58
N TYR A 334 33.03 -18.88 -15.93
CA TYR A 334 32.56 -19.90 -14.98
C TYR A 334 33.68 -20.85 -14.51
N LEU A 335 34.64 -21.18 -15.38
CA LEU A 335 35.82 -21.94 -14.98
C LEU A 335 36.70 -21.13 -14.01
N ASN A 336 36.89 -19.84 -14.29
CA ASN A 336 37.55 -18.92 -13.37
C ASN A 336 36.83 -18.88 -12.01
N ALA A 337 35.50 -18.82 -12.02
CA ALA A 337 34.68 -18.87 -10.80
C ALA A 337 34.87 -20.16 -9.99
N ALA A 338 34.80 -21.32 -10.63
CA ALA A 338 35.01 -22.61 -9.96
C ALA A 338 36.41 -22.73 -9.35
N ASN A 339 37.43 -22.20 -10.03
CA ASN A 339 38.80 -22.17 -9.52
C ASN A 339 38.96 -21.21 -8.33
N TYR A 340 38.33 -20.04 -8.38
CA TYR A 340 38.34 -19.09 -7.28
C TYR A 340 37.67 -19.65 -6.02
N VAL A 341 36.51 -20.30 -6.17
CA VAL A 341 35.85 -21.00 -5.06
C VAL A 341 36.77 -22.05 -4.46
N LYS A 342 37.46 -22.84 -5.29
CA LYS A 342 38.44 -23.84 -4.82
C LYS A 342 39.58 -23.21 -4.03
N GLN A 343 40.11 -22.09 -4.50
CA GLN A 343 41.19 -21.36 -3.81
C GLN A 343 40.73 -20.84 -2.44
N MET A 344 39.51 -20.30 -2.36
CA MET A 344 38.97 -19.70 -1.13
C MET A 344 38.56 -20.74 -0.08
N THR A 345 38.04 -21.88 -0.52
CA THR A 345 37.42 -22.88 0.38
C THR A 345 38.26 -24.15 0.57
N GLY A 346 39.32 -24.32 -0.22
CA GLY A 346 40.14 -25.54 -0.24
C GLY A 346 39.52 -26.73 -0.98
N GLY A 347 38.27 -26.61 -1.45
CA GLY A 347 37.51 -27.70 -2.10
C GLY A 347 36.72 -27.24 -3.32
N ARG A 348 36.34 -28.18 -4.20
CA ARG A 348 35.42 -27.88 -5.31
C ARG A 348 33.99 -28.10 -4.83
N TYR A 349 33.16 -27.07 -4.97
CA TYR A 349 31.75 -27.10 -4.60
C TYR A 349 30.88 -26.86 -5.83
N PHE A 350 29.75 -27.55 -5.89
CA PHE A 350 28.72 -27.28 -6.87
C PHE A 350 27.88 -26.09 -6.41
N TRP A 351 27.47 -25.25 -7.36
CA TRP A 351 26.37 -24.34 -7.14
C TRP A 351 25.04 -25.08 -7.31
N HIS A 352 23.98 -24.60 -6.65
CA HIS A 352 22.68 -25.25 -6.73
C HIS A 352 21.84 -24.75 -7.91
N GLN A 353 21.78 -23.43 -8.11
CA GLN A 353 21.01 -22.81 -9.19
C GLN A 353 21.87 -21.83 -9.98
N ILE A 354 21.70 -21.82 -11.31
CA ILE A 354 22.24 -20.78 -12.19
C ILE A 354 21.08 -20.01 -12.84
N LYS A 355 21.18 -18.68 -12.82
CA LYS A 355 20.33 -17.76 -13.59
C LYS A 355 21.20 -16.88 -14.49
N THR A 356 20.93 -16.94 -15.79
CA THR A 356 21.58 -16.12 -16.81
C THR A 356 20.54 -15.52 -17.76
N ASP A 357 20.98 -14.55 -18.56
CA ASP A 357 20.22 -14.17 -19.74
C ASP A 357 20.11 -15.28 -20.77
N ARG A 358 19.08 -15.20 -21.62
CA ARG A 358 18.78 -16.18 -22.70
C ARG A 358 19.71 -16.09 -23.90
N TRP A 359 20.76 -15.28 -23.84
CA TRP A 359 21.67 -15.10 -24.96
C TRP A 359 22.37 -16.43 -25.28
N GLY A 360 22.24 -16.88 -26.54
CA GLY A 360 22.79 -18.16 -26.98
C GLY A 360 22.08 -19.42 -26.45
N ILE A 361 20.92 -19.30 -25.80
CA ILE A 361 20.14 -20.43 -25.26
C ILE A 361 18.93 -20.73 -26.16
N ASP A 362 18.84 -21.97 -26.63
CA ASP A 362 17.66 -22.46 -27.36
C ASP A 362 16.43 -22.43 -26.42
N PRO A 363 15.27 -21.89 -26.84
CA PRO A 363 14.02 -21.98 -26.09
C PRO A 363 13.65 -23.40 -25.62
N LYS A 364 14.07 -24.44 -26.35
CA LYS A 364 13.87 -25.86 -25.99
C LYS A 364 14.99 -26.43 -25.10
N LYS A 365 15.99 -25.62 -24.74
CA LYS A 365 17.21 -26.00 -23.98
C LYS A 365 17.99 -27.17 -24.60
N LYS A 366 17.94 -27.35 -25.92
CA LYS A 366 18.54 -28.52 -26.58
C LYS A 366 19.97 -28.30 -27.07
N ASN A 367 20.41 -27.05 -27.22
CA ASN A 367 21.77 -26.77 -27.67
C ASN A 367 22.82 -27.12 -26.60
N ASP A 368 24.03 -27.43 -27.05
CA ASP A 368 25.15 -27.85 -26.19
C ASP A 368 25.43 -26.86 -25.06
N PHE A 369 25.24 -25.57 -25.33
CA PHE A 369 25.42 -24.51 -24.34
C PHE A 369 24.40 -24.58 -23.19
N SER A 370 23.12 -24.86 -23.48
CA SER A 370 22.10 -25.07 -22.44
C SER A 370 22.36 -26.33 -21.63
N GLN A 371 22.80 -27.40 -22.30
CA GLN A 371 23.13 -28.67 -21.65
C GLN A 371 24.34 -28.50 -20.72
N TRP A 372 25.35 -27.74 -21.14
CA TRP A 372 26.51 -27.40 -20.33
C TRP A 372 26.12 -26.70 -19.02
N PHE A 373 25.17 -25.76 -19.05
CA PHE A 373 24.64 -25.15 -17.82
C PHE A 373 23.86 -26.14 -16.95
N SER A 374 22.99 -26.94 -17.57
CA SER A 374 22.15 -27.92 -16.85
C SER A 374 22.96 -29.08 -16.24
N ALA A 375 24.14 -29.37 -16.78
CA ALA A 375 25.07 -30.35 -16.20
C ALA A 375 25.72 -29.85 -14.88
N GLN A 376 25.71 -28.55 -14.63
CA GLN A 376 26.40 -27.94 -13.49
C GLN A 376 25.43 -27.52 -12.37
N ALA A 377 24.18 -27.18 -12.70
CA ALA A 377 23.19 -26.63 -11.76
C ALA A 377 21.76 -26.83 -12.26
N GLU A 378 20.79 -26.57 -11.39
CA GLU A 378 19.44 -26.25 -11.84
C GLU A 378 19.46 -24.95 -12.66
N PHE A 379 19.27 -25.07 -13.98
CA PHE A 379 19.40 -23.95 -14.90
C PHE A 379 18.06 -23.30 -15.24
N THR A 380 17.88 -22.06 -14.79
CA THR A 380 16.66 -21.27 -15.06
C THR A 380 17.01 -20.03 -15.92
N PRO A 381 16.76 -20.07 -17.25
CA PRO A 381 16.98 -18.91 -18.09
C PRO A 381 15.90 -17.85 -17.83
N THR A 382 16.32 -16.62 -17.53
CA THR A 382 15.41 -15.48 -17.28
C THR A 382 14.49 -15.26 -18.48
N GLN A 383 13.22 -14.88 -18.27
CA GLN A 383 12.32 -14.58 -19.39
C GLN A 383 12.88 -13.44 -20.25
N LEU A 384 12.69 -13.54 -21.58
CA LEU A 384 13.15 -12.52 -22.54
C LEU A 384 12.58 -11.15 -22.12
N LYS A 385 13.45 -10.15 -21.98
CA LYS A 385 13.10 -8.76 -21.59
C LYS A 385 12.52 -8.57 -20.18
N ASN A 386 12.77 -9.50 -19.26
CA ASN A 386 12.39 -9.33 -17.84
C ASN A 386 13.59 -8.85 -17.00
N SER A 387 13.87 -7.55 -17.04
CA SER A 387 14.93 -6.89 -16.23
C SER A 387 14.74 -7.12 -14.72
N ARG A 388 13.48 -7.28 -14.27
CA ARG A 388 13.13 -7.50 -12.84
C ARG A 388 13.48 -8.89 -12.31
N GLY A 389 13.76 -9.86 -13.19
CA GLY A 389 14.13 -11.22 -12.78
C GLY A 389 15.57 -11.34 -12.27
N LYS A 390 16.38 -10.29 -12.45
CA LYS A 390 17.82 -10.28 -12.18
C LYS A 390 18.14 -9.63 -10.83
N VAL A 391 18.59 -10.44 -9.86
CA VAL A 391 19.15 -9.89 -8.61
C VAL A 391 20.45 -9.12 -8.89
N ILE A 392 21.18 -9.49 -9.96
CA ILE A 392 22.45 -8.87 -10.33
C ILE A 392 22.33 -7.38 -10.72
N GLU A 393 21.19 -6.93 -11.25
CA GLU A 393 20.96 -5.51 -11.56
C GLU A 393 20.98 -4.64 -10.29
N GLN A 394 20.55 -5.16 -9.14
CA GLN A 394 20.62 -4.43 -7.86
C GLN A 394 22.09 -4.26 -7.42
N SER A 395 22.91 -5.28 -7.62
CA SER A 395 24.34 -5.26 -7.33
C SER A 395 25.06 -4.26 -8.25
N PHE A 396 24.79 -4.29 -9.57
CA PHE A 396 25.40 -3.37 -10.55
C PHE A 396 25.05 -1.89 -10.33
N ARG A 397 23.79 -1.57 -9.98
CA ARG A 397 23.33 -0.18 -9.77
C ARG A 397 23.80 0.44 -8.45
N GLY A 398 24.12 -0.36 -7.44
CA GLY A 398 24.54 0.13 -6.13
C GLY A 398 26.05 0.12 -5.93
N HIS A 399 26.66 -1.07 -5.97
CA HIS A 399 28.03 -1.26 -5.51
C HIS A 399 29.09 -1.05 -6.60
N TRP A 400 28.74 -1.35 -7.85
CA TRP A 400 29.69 -1.34 -8.95
C TRP A 400 29.81 0.01 -9.63
N SER A 401 28.69 0.71 -9.85
CA SER A 401 28.70 2.03 -10.48
C SER A 401 29.47 3.07 -9.66
N SER A 402 29.48 2.92 -8.33
CA SER A 402 30.27 3.77 -7.42
C SER A 402 31.77 3.43 -7.39
N LYS A 403 32.14 2.17 -7.71
CA LYS A 403 33.55 1.71 -7.71
C LYS A 403 34.23 1.72 -9.08
N LEU A 404 33.45 1.61 -10.15
CA LEU A 404 33.91 1.69 -11.54
C LEU A 404 33.75 3.10 -12.14
N GLY A 405 32.97 3.97 -11.49
CA GLY A 405 32.89 5.39 -11.85
C GLY A 405 34.19 6.09 -11.50
N TYR A 406 34.86 6.65 -12.51
CA TYR A 406 35.96 7.59 -12.30
C TYR A 406 35.44 8.82 -11.55
N SER A 407 35.75 8.98 -10.27
CA SER A 407 35.60 10.27 -9.60
C SER A 407 36.77 11.16 -10.03
N ALA A 408 36.50 12.13 -10.89
CA ALA A 408 37.46 13.15 -11.33
C ALA A 408 37.78 14.18 -10.22
N GLU A 409 37.88 13.75 -8.97
CA GLU A 409 38.24 14.60 -7.83
C GLU A 409 39.37 13.94 -7.05
N GLY A 410 40.60 14.40 -7.30
CA GLY A 410 41.78 14.08 -6.50
C GLY A 410 42.99 13.70 -7.34
N ASP A 411 43.95 14.62 -7.44
CA ASP A 411 45.28 14.46 -8.05
C ASP A 411 46.18 13.43 -7.31
N HIS A 412 45.74 12.19 -7.19
CA HIS A 412 46.58 11.09 -6.75
C HIS A 412 46.40 9.88 -7.67
N VAL A 413 47.25 9.83 -8.69
CA VAL A 413 47.54 8.63 -9.46
C VAL A 413 48.09 7.58 -8.48
N ILE A 414 47.25 6.65 -8.02
CA ILE A 414 47.73 5.41 -7.42
C ILE A 414 48.23 4.54 -8.57
N PRO A 415 49.53 4.23 -8.67
CA PRO A 415 50.02 3.33 -9.71
C PRO A 415 49.42 1.96 -9.43
N TRP A 416 48.65 1.42 -10.39
CA TRP A 416 48.44 -0.02 -10.47
C TRP A 416 49.81 -0.67 -10.58
N GLN A 417 50.25 -1.38 -9.55
CA GLN A 417 51.47 -2.19 -9.61
C GLN A 417 51.26 -3.31 -10.63
N THR A 418 51.75 -3.07 -11.83
CA THR A 418 51.79 -4.00 -12.95
C THR A 418 52.93 -5.00 -12.78
N GLU A 419 52.78 -5.99 -11.88
CA GLU A 419 53.76 -7.09 -11.81
C GLU A 419 53.20 -8.49 -12.16
N HIS A 420 51.90 -8.67 -12.46
CA HIS A 420 51.39 -10.01 -12.80
C HIS A 420 50.47 -10.14 -14.03
N VAL A 421 50.35 -9.12 -14.90
CA VAL A 421 49.38 -9.16 -16.01
C VAL A 421 49.98 -9.44 -17.41
N PHE A 422 51.30 -9.59 -17.55
CA PHE A 422 51.92 -9.93 -18.83
C PHE A 422 52.82 -11.16 -18.75
N SER A 423 52.24 -12.37 -18.74
CA SER A 423 53.02 -13.59 -19.02
C SER A 423 52.25 -14.72 -19.74
N TRP A 424 51.15 -14.44 -20.44
CA TRP A 424 50.35 -15.51 -21.08
C TRP A 424 50.37 -15.54 -22.61
N ARG A 425 51.21 -14.72 -23.28
CA ARG A 425 51.36 -14.79 -24.75
C ARG A 425 52.42 -15.78 -25.26
N THR A 426 53.13 -16.49 -24.39
CA THR A 426 54.16 -17.48 -24.79
C THR A 426 53.86 -18.93 -24.38
N SER A 427 52.82 -19.19 -23.58
CA SER A 427 52.51 -20.55 -23.11
C SER A 427 51.41 -21.27 -23.90
N ALA A 428 50.70 -20.57 -24.80
CA ALA A 428 49.66 -21.18 -25.64
C ALA A 428 50.21 -21.95 -26.86
N ALA A 429 51.51 -21.83 -27.17
CA ALA A 429 52.15 -22.55 -28.28
C ALA A 429 52.67 -23.96 -27.90
N ASN A 430 52.79 -24.29 -26.60
CA ASN A 430 53.35 -25.57 -26.14
C ASN A 430 52.32 -26.55 -25.53
N ALA A 431 51.02 -26.23 -25.58
CA ALA A 431 49.95 -27.11 -25.09
C ALA A 431 49.26 -27.92 -26.21
N VAL A 432 49.89 -28.04 -27.39
CA VAL A 432 49.40 -28.87 -28.52
C VAL A 432 50.27 -30.13 -28.74
N SER A 433 51.23 -30.43 -27.86
CA SER A 433 52.05 -31.66 -27.93
C SER A 433 51.88 -32.60 -26.73
N ALA A 434 50.75 -32.53 -26.03
CA ALA A 434 50.40 -33.50 -25.00
C ALA A 434 48.88 -33.75 -24.98
N PHE A 435 48.37 -34.25 -26.11
CA PHE A 435 47.18 -35.09 -26.21
C PHE A 435 47.41 -36.12 -27.31
#